data_AF-A0A3P7XGS9-F1
#
_entry.id   AF-A0A3P7XGS9-F1
#
_cell.length_a   1.000
_cell.length_b   1.000
_cell.length_c   1.000
_cell.angle_alpha   90.00
_cell.angle_beta   90.00
_cell.angle_gamma   90.00
#
_symmetry.space_group_name_H-M   'P 1'
#
loop_
_entity.id
_entity.type
_entity.pdbx_description
1 polymer ?
#
loop_
_entity_poly.entity_id
_entity_poly.type
_entity_poly.pdbx_seq_one_letter_code
_entity_poly.pdbx_strand_id
1 'polypeptide(L)'
;MTVDDSIIVGANCENASYGGTICAERNAITTALSKGFRKFRAIAIVLELDEPGSPCGMCRQFLIEFGNCRVLMGSSKNDKVLETPLVDLLPHAFTPAALDAHKEESREDDD
;
A
#
# COMPACT_ATOMS: atom_id res chain seq x y z
N MET A 1 8.06 -2.72 6.38
CA MET A 1 9.02 -3.79 6.68
C MET A 1 9.10 -4.73 5.49
N THR A 2 10.29 -4.91 4.97
CA THR A 2 10.58 -5.83 3.86
C THR A 2 10.65 -7.28 4.38
N VAL A 3 10.79 -8.25 3.47
CA VAL A 3 10.91 -9.67 3.84
C VAL A 3 12.25 -10.04 4.49
N ASP A 4 13.27 -9.19 4.33
CA ASP A 4 14.59 -9.26 4.97
C ASP A 4 14.67 -8.42 6.26
N ASP A 5 13.52 -8.05 6.83
CA ASP A 5 13.39 -7.28 8.08
C ASP A 5 13.96 -5.85 8.05
N SER A 6 14.28 -5.32 6.86
CA SER A 6 14.62 -3.90 6.69
C SER A 6 13.39 -3.00 6.94
N ILE A 7 13.60 -1.95 7.76
CA ILE A 7 12.60 -0.92 8.05
C ILE A 7 12.85 0.31 7.18
N ILE A 8 11.86 0.64 6.35
CA ILE A 8 11.85 1.83 5.51
C ILE A 8 10.74 2.75 6.01
N VAL A 9 11.09 4.01 6.26
CA VAL A 9 10.20 5.03 6.80
C VAL A 9 9.75 5.96 5.67
N GLY A 10 8.51 6.44 5.74
CA GLY A 10 7.97 7.47 4.86
C GLY A 10 7.03 8.38 5.64
N ALA A 11 6.85 9.60 5.13
CA ALA A 11 5.89 10.59 5.63
C ALA A 11 5.13 11.20 4.44
N ASN A 12 3.95 11.78 4.69
CA ASN A 12 3.23 12.48 3.62
C ASN A 12 4.02 13.72 3.16
N CYS A 13 3.93 14.00 1.87
CA CYS A 13 4.47 15.20 1.25
C CYS A 13 3.35 15.89 0.48
N GLU A 14 2.95 17.06 0.97
CA GLU A 14 1.86 17.85 0.41
C GLU A 14 2.34 18.72 -0.75
N ASN A 15 1.38 19.19 -1.55
CA ASN A 15 1.66 20.10 -2.66
C ASN A 15 0.55 21.14 -2.79
N ALA A 16 0.88 22.35 -3.25
CA ALA A 16 -0.11 23.40 -3.51
C ALA A 16 -1.15 22.99 -4.57
N SER A 17 -0.73 22.23 -5.59
CA SER A 17 -1.65 21.47 -6.43
C SER A 17 -1.98 20.17 -5.71
N TYR A 18 -3.11 20.13 -5.01
CA TYR A 18 -3.41 19.08 -4.02
C TYR A 18 -3.34 17.66 -4.59
N GLY A 19 -3.62 17.48 -5.89
CA GLY A 19 -3.47 16.18 -6.58
C GLY A 19 -2.03 15.64 -6.62
N GLY A 20 -1.02 16.51 -6.43
CA GLY A 20 0.39 16.14 -6.33
C GLY A 20 0.80 15.57 -4.97
N THR A 21 -0.12 15.48 -4.00
CA THR A 21 0.18 14.96 -2.66
C THR A 21 0.55 13.48 -2.69
N ILE A 22 1.64 13.14 -2.02
CA ILE A 22 2.11 11.76 -1.83
C ILE A 22 1.88 11.39 -0.36
N CYS A 23 1.10 10.33 -0.12
CA CYS A 23 0.87 9.82 1.24
C CYS A 23 2.12 9.07 1.77
N ALA A 24 2.20 8.92 3.09
CA ALA A 24 3.34 8.30 3.76
C ALA A 24 3.63 6.87 3.27
N GLU A 25 2.60 6.09 2.98
CA GLU A 25 2.69 4.71 2.51
C GLU A 25 3.35 4.65 1.12
N ARG A 26 2.89 5.51 0.20
CA ARG A 26 3.46 5.61 -1.15
C ARG A 26 4.92 6.06 -1.08
N ASN A 27 5.23 7.03 -0.22
CA ASN A 27 6.61 7.47 0.00
C ASN A 27 7.52 6.35 0.53
N ALA A 28 7.07 5.61 1.56
CA ALA A 28 7.84 4.51 2.14
C ALA A 28 8.11 3.40 1.11
N ILE A 29 7.10 3.04 0.31
CA ILE A 29 7.25 1.99 -0.70
C ILE A 29 8.16 2.47 -1.84
N THR A 30 7.97 3.66 -2.40
CA THR A 30 8.85 4.14 -3.49
C THR A 30 10.30 4.28 -3.04
N THR A 31 10.53 4.67 -1.77
CA THR A 31 11.86 4.67 -1.15
C THR A 31 12.45 3.26 -1.02
N ALA A 32 11.63 2.27 -0.68
CA ALA A 32 12.08 0.88 -0.64
C ALA A 32 12.42 0.35 -2.04
N LEU A 33 11.59 0.69 -3.04
CA LEU A 33 11.80 0.32 -4.43
C LEU A 33 13.10 0.91 -4.99
N SER A 34 13.42 2.16 -4.68
CA SER A 34 14.67 2.80 -5.12
C SER A 34 15.92 2.16 -4.51
N LYS A 35 15.77 1.49 -3.36
CA LYS A 35 16.82 0.68 -2.72
C LYS A 35 16.86 -0.78 -3.18
N GLY A 36 16.03 -1.17 -4.16
CA GLY A 36 16.01 -2.52 -4.74
C GLY A 36 15.06 -3.51 -4.06
N PHE A 37 14.37 -3.13 -2.97
CA PHE A 37 13.38 -4.00 -2.36
C PHE A 37 12.14 -4.15 -3.23
N ARG A 38 11.53 -5.32 -3.27
CA ARG A 38 10.32 -5.60 -4.08
C ARG A 38 9.22 -6.38 -3.35
N LYS A 39 9.52 -6.91 -2.16
CA LYS A 39 8.59 -7.74 -1.38
C LYS A 39 8.47 -7.19 0.03
N PHE A 40 7.24 -7.08 0.51
CA PHE A 40 6.91 -6.46 1.79
C PHE A 40 6.05 -7.39 2.63
N ARG A 41 6.40 -7.54 3.92
CA ARG A 41 5.64 -8.39 4.85
C ARG A 41 4.60 -7.60 5.65
N ALA A 42 4.90 -6.33 5.94
CA ALA A 42 4.02 -5.47 6.72
C ALA A 42 4.29 -3.98 6.46
N ILE A 43 3.27 -3.17 6.67
CA ILE A 43 3.36 -1.71 6.77
C ILE A 43 2.67 -1.24 8.06
N ALA A 44 3.29 -0.30 8.76
CA ALA A 44 2.71 0.37 9.91
C ALA A 44 2.42 1.84 9.54
N ILE A 45 1.20 2.29 9.85
CA ILE A 45 0.69 3.62 9.54
C ILE A 45 0.23 4.23 10.85
N VAL A 46 0.75 5.40 11.17
CA VAL A 46 0.45 6.09 12.44
C VAL A 46 -0.03 7.49 12.12
N LEU A 47 -1.17 7.85 12.71
CA LEU A 47 -1.73 9.20 12.62
C LEU A 47 -1.88 9.81 14.01
N GLU A 48 -1.84 11.13 14.08
CA GLU A 48 -2.09 11.89 15.30
C GLU A 48 -3.60 12.09 15.55
N LEU A 49 -4.32 10.98 15.62
CA LEU A 49 -5.77 10.90 15.84
C LEU A 49 -6.06 9.95 17.01
N ASP A 50 -7.20 10.11 17.70
CA ASP A 50 -7.55 9.22 18.82
C ASP A 50 -7.91 7.80 18.39
N GLU A 51 -8.39 7.64 17.16
CA GLU A 51 -8.65 6.34 16.54
C GLU A 51 -7.63 6.06 15.43
N PRO A 52 -7.22 4.79 15.25
CA PRO A 52 -6.36 4.40 14.13
C PRO A 52 -6.96 4.75 12.77
N GLY A 53 -6.20 5.45 11.94
CA GLY A 53 -6.63 5.82 10.60
C GLY A 53 -6.32 4.77 9.54
N SER A 54 -7.24 4.59 8.60
CA SER A 54 -7.09 3.67 7.48
C SER A 54 -6.31 4.29 6.32
N PRO A 55 -5.45 3.54 5.60
CA PRO A 55 -4.83 4.02 4.36
C PRO A 55 -5.90 4.43 3.35
N CYS A 56 -5.64 5.50 2.61
CA CYS A 56 -6.57 5.96 1.57
C CYS A 56 -6.65 4.96 0.41
N GLY A 57 -7.72 5.02 -0.40
CA GLY A 57 -7.94 4.07 -1.50
C GLY A 57 -6.76 3.96 -2.47
N MET A 58 -6.10 5.08 -2.78
CA MET A 58 -4.93 5.09 -3.66
C MET A 58 -3.73 4.36 -3.03
N CYS A 59 -3.51 4.48 -1.72
CA CYS A 59 -2.47 3.73 -1.03
C CYS A 59 -2.79 2.24 -0.99
N ARG A 60 -4.05 1.85 -0.76
CA ARG A 60 -4.46 0.44 -0.79
C ARG A 60 -4.17 -0.18 -2.16
N GLN A 61 -4.56 0.51 -3.23
CA GLN A 61 -4.33 0.08 -4.61
C GLN A 61 -2.85 0.06 -4.98
N PHE A 62 -2.06 1.01 -4.48
CA PHE A 62 -0.61 1.03 -4.72
C PHE A 62 0.11 -0.09 -3.98
N LEU A 63 -0.30 -0.39 -2.74
CA LEU A 63 0.31 -1.43 -1.93
C LEU A 63 0.02 -2.83 -2.49
N ILE A 64 -1.21 -3.09 -2.96
CA ILE A 64 -1.62 -4.44 -3.40
C ILE A 64 -0.88 -4.90 -4.65
N GLU A 65 -0.36 -3.96 -5.45
CA GLU A 65 0.55 -4.23 -6.57
C GLU A 65 1.77 -5.07 -6.14
N PHE A 66 2.23 -4.90 -4.90
CA PHE A 66 3.39 -5.60 -4.34
C PHE A 66 3.00 -6.82 -3.47
N GLY A 67 1.75 -7.23 -3.54
CA GLY A 67 1.19 -8.38 -2.83
C GLY A 67 0.45 -8.03 -1.55
N ASN A 68 -0.20 -9.04 -0.98
CA ASN A 68 -0.93 -8.92 0.28
C ASN A 68 0.05 -8.83 1.46
N CYS A 69 0.08 -7.70 2.15
CA CYS A 69 0.88 -7.51 3.36
C CYS A 69 -0.02 -7.24 4.58
N ARG A 70 0.56 -7.39 5.77
CA ARG A 70 -0.10 -7.00 7.03
C ARG A 70 -0.11 -5.47 7.14
N VAL A 71 -1.26 -4.90 7.45
CA VAL A 71 -1.42 -3.46 7.67
C VAL A 71 -1.70 -3.22 9.14
N LEU A 72 -0.78 -2.52 9.81
CA LEU A 72 -0.94 -2.05 11.17
C LEU A 72 -1.31 -0.58 11.14
N MET A 73 -2.45 -0.22 11.70
CA MET A 73 -2.93 1.15 11.83
C MET A 73 -2.87 1.53 13.30
N GLY A 74 -2.15 2.59 13.64
CA GLY A 74 -1.95 3.03 15.02
C GLY A 74 -2.31 4.50 15.22
N SER A 75 -2.54 4.85 16.47
CA SER A 75 -2.60 6.23 16.96
C SER A 75 -1.26 6.62 17.58
N SER A 76 -0.81 7.87 17.40
CA SER A 76 0.30 8.41 18.21
C SER A 76 -0.15 9.04 19.53
N LYS A 77 -1.46 9.19 19.75
CA LYS A 77 -2.04 9.77 20.98
C LYS A 77 -2.31 8.74 22.07
N ASN A 78 -2.37 7.46 21.71
CA ASN A 78 -2.64 6.34 22.60
C ASN A 78 -2.13 5.02 21.99
N ASP A 79 -2.25 3.91 22.72
CA ASP A 79 -1.74 2.60 22.30
C ASP A 79 -2.72 1.78 21.44
N LYS A 80 -3.77 2.39 20.88
CA LYS A 80 -4.72 1.67 20.02
C LYS A 80 -4.04 1.27 18.71
N VAL A 81 -4.19 0.00 18.37
CA VAL A 81 -3.73 -0.57 17.10
C VAL A 81 -4.82 -1.43 16.51
N LEU A 82 -5.09 -1.24 15.22
CA LEU A 82 -5.88 -2.15 14.40
C LEU A 82 -4.95 -2.86 13.42
N GLU A 83 -5.13 -4.17 13.28
CA GLU A 83 -4.36 -4.98 12.35
C GLU A 83 -5.31 -5.71 11.40
N THR A 84 -4.98 -5.71 10.11
CA THR A 84 -5.75 -6.38 9.07
C THR A 84 -4.86 -6.73 7.88
N PRO A 85 -5.13 -7.82 7.14
CA PRO A 85 -4.47 -8.03 5.87
C PRO A 85 -4.96 -7.01 4.83
N LEU A 86 -4.10 -6.63 3.89
CA LEU A 86 -4.42 -5.62 2.88
C LEU A 86 -5.64 -6.00 2.01
N VAL A 87 -5.83 -7.29 1.73
CA VAL A 87 -6.98 -7.78 0.94
C VAL A 87 -8.34 -7.52 1.59
N ASP A 88 -8.41 -7.40 2.91
CA ASP A 88 -9.66 -7.06 3.62
C ASP A 88 -9.97 -5.56 3.48
N LEU A 89 -8.95 -4.73 3.30
CA LEU A 89 -9.09 -3.30 3.05
C LEU A 89 -9.43 -2.98 1.59
N LEU A 90 -9.10 -3.87 0.65
CA LEU A 90 -9.37 -3.71 -0.77
C LEU A 90 -9.79 -5.06 -1.39
N PRO A 91 -11.02 -5.52 -1.08
CA PRO A 91 -11.52 -6.76 -1.64
C PRO A 91 -11.67 -6.65 -3.17
N HIS A 92 -11.42 -7.75 -3.87
CA HIS A 92 -11.49 -7.82 -5.34
C HIS A 92 -10.63 -6.76 -6.04
N ALA A 93 -9.47 -6.46 -5.47
CA ALA A 93 -8.55 -5.47 -6.02
C ALA A 93 -8.19 -5.76 -7.48
N PHE A 94 -8.09 -4.69 -8.28
CA PHE A 94 -7.45 -4.75 -9.57
C PHE A 94 -5.96 -4.99 -9.37
N THR A 95 -5.40 -6.02 -9.99
CA THR A 95 -4.01 -6.45 -9.81
C THR A 95 -3.40 -6.87 -11.15
N PRO A 96 -2.09 -7.12 -11.25
CA PRO A 96 -1.47 -7.61 -12.48
C PRO A 96 -2.15 -8.85 -13.07
N ALA A 97 -2.73 -9.72 -12.23
CA ALA A 97 -3.48 -10.89 -12.70
C ALA A 97 -4.69 -10.51 -13.58
N ALA A 98 -5.35 -9.39 -13.29
CA ALA A 98 -6.47 -8.90 -14.10
C ALA A 98 -6.00 -8.38 -15.48
N LEU A 99 -4.77 -7.85 -15.55
CA LEU A 99 -4.17 -7.43 -16.82
C LEU A 99 -3.78 -8.63 -17.69
N ASP A 100 -3.30 -9.71 -17.08
CA ASP A 100 -2.88 -10.90 -17.82
C ASP A 100 -4.08 -11.69 -18.34
N ALA A 101 -5.14 -11.84 -17.54
CA ALA A 101 -6.40 -12.44 -17.98
C ALA A 101 -6.99 -11.72 -19.21
N HIS A 102 -7.01 -10.37 -19.20
CA HIS A 102 -7.47 -9.61 -20.36
C HIS A 102 -6.63 -9.87 -21.62
N LYS A 103 -5.31 -10.05 -21.50
CA LYS A 103 -4.45 -10.35 -22.66
C LYS A 103 -4.75 -11.72 -23.23
N GLU A 104 -5.04 -12.70 -22.37
CA GLU A 104 -5.39 -14.06 -22.78
C GLU A 104 -6.73 -14.08 -23.51
N GLU A 105 -7.77 -13.48 -22.92
CA GLU A 105 -9.10 -13.37 -23.53
C GLU A 105 -9.07 -12.64 -24.88
N SER A 106 -8.35 -11.51 -24.98
CA SER A 106 -8.26 -10.75 -26.24
C SER A 106 -7.52 -11.46 -27.37
N ARG A 107 -6.69 -12.48 -27.06
CA ARG A 107 -5.96 -13.26 -28.08
C ARG A 107 -6.80 -14.39 -28.65
N GLU A 108 -7.77 -14.90 -27.90
CA GLU A 108 -8.69 -15.94 -28.35
C GLU A 108 -9.74 -15.40 -29.35
N ASP A 109 -10.00 -14.08 -29.34
CA ASP A 109 -10.93 -13.42 -30.27
C ASP A 109 -10.33 -13.06 -31.64
N ASP A 110 -9.00 -13.14 -31.78
CA ASP A 110 -8.25 -12.78 -33.01
C ASP A 110 -7.87 -14.00 -33.90
N ASP A 111 -8.17 -15.24 -33.47
CA ASP A 111 -7.97 -16.51 -34.21
C ASP A 111 -9.31 -17.10 -34.72
#